data_AF-A0A231R6B7-F1
#
_entry.id   AF-A0A231R6B7-F1
#
_cell.length_a   1.000
_cell.length_b   1.000
_cell.length_c   1.000
_cell.angle_alpha   90.00
_cell.angle_beta   90.00
_cell.angle_gamma   90.00
#
_symmetry.space_group_name_H-M   'P 1'
#
loop_
_entity.id
_entity.type
_entity.pdbx_description
1 polymer ?
#
loop_
_entity_poly.entity_id
_entity_poly.type
_entity_poly.pdbx_seq_one_letter_code
_entity_poly.pdbx_strand_id
1 'polypeptide(L)'
;MSLSDIQDQKRGSDASVRFSIDHSVNLFRALANPQQDLPAIAPPRDSDEIKALNALARRKLLTAMRSGEVKYDAERRVLTIAKYTRLKSSESL
;
A
#
# COMPACT_ATOMS: atom_id res chain seq x y z
N MET A 1 43.43 -7.47 15.03
CA MET A 1 41.99 -7.78 14.90
C MET A 1 41.85 -9.02 14.03
N SER A 2 41.20 -10.06 14.53
CA SER A 2 41.07 -11.34 13.83
C SER A 2 39.78 -11.39 12.99
N LEU A 3 39.75 -12.24 11.97
CA LEU A 3 38.55 -12.48 11.16
C LEU A 3 37.38 -13.04 11.99
N SER A 4 37.68 -13.72 13.10
CA SER A 4 36.71 -14.17 14.10
C SER A 4 35.99 -13.00 14.78
N ASP A 5 36.70 -11.93 15.11
CA ASP A 5 36.12 -10.77 15.80
C ASP A 5 35.10 -10.02 14.92
N ILE A 6 35.31 -10.03 13.60
CA ILE A 6 34.41 -9.41 12.60
C ILE A 6 33.13 -10.25 12.40
N GLN A 7 33.24 -11.58 12.56
CA GLN A 7 32.10 -12.49 12.44
C GLN A 7 31.19 -12.45 13.66
N ASP A 8 31.75 -12.28 14.85
CA ASP A 8 30.97 -12.16 16.09
C ASP A 8 30.21 -10.82 16.18
N GLN A 9 30.80 -9.74 15.67
CA GLN A 9 30.11 -8.44 15.57
C GLN A 9 28.88 -8.48 14.65
N LYS A 10 28.91 -9.28 13.57
CA LYS A 10 27.77 -9.47 12.66
C LYS A 10 26.68 -10.40 13.21
N ARG A 11 27.02 -11.34 14.10
CA ARG A 11 26.04 -12.29 14.67
C ARG A 11 25.13 -11.65 15.73
N GLY A 12 25.60 -10.64 16.46
CA GLY A 12 24.83 -9.97 17.52
C GLY A 12 23.71 -9.05 16.99
N SER A 13 23.88 -8.42 15.83
CA SER A 13 22.90 -7.51 15.22
C SER A 13 21.88 -8.21 14.31
N ASP A 14 22.12 -9.48 13.97
CA ASP A 14 21.39 -10.20 12.91
C ASP A 14 20.19 -11.00 13.43
N ALA A 15 20.09 -11.30 14.72
CA ALA A 15 19.03 -12.19 15.23
C ALA A 15 17.63 -11.56 15.10
N SER A 16 17.48 -10.27 15.39
CA SER A 16 16.21 -9.54 15.25
C SER A 16 15.84 -9.26 13.79
N VAL A 17 16.84 -9.03 12.94
CA VAL A 17 16.67 -8.82 11.49
C VAL A 17 16.32 -10.12 10.79
N ARG A 18 16.96 -11.24 11.16
CA ARG A 18 16.58 -12.57 10.66
C ARG A 18 15.19 -12.97 11.14
N PHE A 19 14.84 -12.70 12.40
CA PHE A 19 13.49 -12.94 12.89
C PHE A 19 12.44 -12.11 12.13
N SER A 20 12.73 -10.85 11.79
CA SER A 20 11.81 -10.02 11.02
C SER A 20 11.69 -10.45 9.55
N ILE A 21 12.81 -10.86 8.94
CA ILE A 21 12.82 -11.43 7.58
C ILE A 21 12.07 -12.75 7.55
N ASP A 22 12.36 -13.69 8.45
CA ASP A 22 11.71 -14.99 8.50
C ASP A 22 10.21 -14.86 8.80
N HIS A 23 9.83 -13.93 9.70
CA HIS A 23 8.43 -13.63 9.98
C HIS A 23 7.71 -13.03 8.75
N SER A 24 8.34 -12.08 8.05
CA SER A 24 7.76 -11.47 6.84
C SER A 24 7.67 -12.45 5.67
N VAL A 25 8.67 -13.31 5.48
CA VAL A 25 8.67 -14.38 4.46
C VAL A 25 7.62 -15.43 4.77
N ASN A 26 7.45 -15.83 6.03
CA ASN A 26 6.42 -16.78 6.42
C ASN A 26 5.01 -16.20 6.30
N LEU A 27 4.81 -14.92 6.65
CA LEU A 27 3.54 -14.22 6.37
C LEU A 27 3.24 -14.17 4.88
N PHE A 28 4.23 -13.84 4.05
CA PHE A 28 4.07 -13.82 2.60
C PHE A 28 3.70 -15.20 2.05
N ARG A 29 4.38 -16.26 2.50
CA ARG A 29 4.08 -17.65 2.09
C ARG A 29 2.71 -18.13 2.58
N ALA A 30 2.30 -17.73 3.79
CA ALA A 30 0.98 -18.06 4.32
C ALA A 30 -0.16 -17.33 3.60
N LEU A 31 0.08 -16.09 3.16
CA LEU A 31 -0.86 -15.32 2.33
C LEU A 31 -0.87 -15.82 0.88
N ALA A 32 0.27 -16.30 0.37
CA ALA A 32 0.46 -16.83 -0.98
C ALA A 32 0.06 -18.31 -1.10
N ASN A 33 -1.09 -18.69 -0.54
CA ASN A 33 -1.67 -20.01 -0.83
C ASN A 33 -1.85 -20.20 -2.35
N PRO A 34 -1.56 -21.40 -2.89
CA PRO A 34 -1.39 -21.67 -4.33
C PRO A 34 -2.71 -21.82 -5.12
N GLN A 35 -3.81 -21.22 -4.65
CA GLN A 35 -5.17 -21.47 -5.14
C GLN A 35 -6.00 -20.19 -5.28
N GLN A 36 -5.34 -19.07 -5.57
CA GLN A 36 -6.04 -17.97 -6.21
C GLN A 36 -5.73 -18.07 -7.69
N ASP A 37 -6.76 -18.39 -8.49
CA ASP A 37 -6.82 -18.01 -9.89
C ASP A 37 -6.30 -16.57 -9.96
N LEU A 38 -5.05 -16.40 -10.41
CA LEU A 38 -4.56 -15.08 -10.77
C LEU A 38 -5.61 -14.58 -11.76
N PRO A 39 -6.27 -13.43 -11.50
CA PRO A 39 -7.30 -12.95 -12.41
C PRO A 39 -6.66 -12.91 -13.77
N ALA A 40 -7.23 -13.69 -14.71
CA ALA A 40 -6.71 -13.78 -16.07
C ALA A 40 -6.38 -12.35 -16.50
N ILE A 41 -5.11 -12.12 -16.86
CA ILE A 41 -4.63 -10.78 -17.20
C ILE A 41 -5.60 -10.27 -18.26
N ALA A 42 -6.44 -9.30 -17.87
CA ALA A 42 -7.46 -8.79 -18.77
C ALA A 42 -6.73 -8.33 -20.04
N PRO A 43 -7.26 -8.66 -21.23
CA PRO A 43 -6.62 -8.24 -22.46
C PRO A 43 -6.40 -6.72 -22.40
N PRO A 44 -5.29 -6.22 -23.01
CA PRO A 44 -5.06 -4.79 -23.05
C PRO A 44 -6.29 -4.11 -23.65
N ARG A 45 -6.82 -3.14 -22.92
CA ARG A 45 -8.02 -2.40 -23.33
C ARG A 45 -7.75 -1.63 -24.61
N ASP A 46 -8.76 -1.54 -25.47
CA ASP A 46 -8.67 -0.70 -26.66
C ASP A 46 -8.50 0.78 -26.28
N SER A 47 -7.88 1.57 -27.15
CA SER A 47 -7.58 2.97 -26.92
C SER A 47 -8.83 3.80 -26.61
N ASP A 48 -9.95 3.48 -27.26
CA ASP A 48 -11.22 4.16 -27.03
C ASP A 48 -11.89 3.73 -25.72
N GLU A 49 -11.72 2.47 -25.33
CA GLU A 49 -12.15 1.98 -24.02
C GLU A 49 -11.38 2.70 -22.90
N ILE A 50 -10.07 2.87 -23.05
CA ILE A 50 -9.23 3.62 -22.11
C ILE A 50 -9.72 5.07 -21.98
N LYS A 51 -10.00 5.75 -23.10
CA LYS A 51 -10.54 7.12 -23.09
C LYS A 51 -11.88 7.20 -22.36
N ALA A 52 -12.80 6.27 -22.65
CA ALA A 52 -14.10 6.21 -22.01
C ALA A 52 -14.00 6.00 -20.49
N LEU A 53 -13.15 5.06 -20.05
CA LEU A 53 -12.90 4.80 -18.64
C LEU A 53 -12.26 5.99 -17.92
N ASN A 54 -11.30 6.65 -18.56
CA ASN A 54 -10.69 7.86 -18.01
C ASN A 54 -11.70 9.01 -17.87
N ALA A 55 -12.58 9.19 -18.86
CA ALA A 55 -13.64 10.19 -18.77
C ALA A 55 -14.62 9.89 -17.63
N LEU A 56 -14.98 8.62 -17.45
CA LEU A 56 -15.84 8.16 -16.35
C LEU A 56 -15.16 8.37 -14.99
N ALA A 57 -13.89 7.98 -14.87
CA ALA A 57 -13.11 8.17 -13.65
C ALA A 57 -13.02 9.65 -13.25
N ARG A 58 -12.74 10.54 -14.21
CA ARG A 58 -12.71 12.00 -13.99
C ARG A 58 -14.06 12.52 -13.49
N ARG A 59 -15.17 12.10 -14.11
CA ARG A 59 -16.52 12.48 -13.67
C ARG A 59 -16.78 12.03 -12.24
N LYS A 60 -16.48 10.77 -11.90
CA LYS A 60 -16.66 10.24 -10.55
C LYS A 60 -15.82 11.01 -9.53
N LEU A 61 -14.56 11.30 -9.84
CA LEU A 61 -13.69 12.08 -8.95
C LEU A 61 -14.26 13.48 -8.69
N LEU A 62 -14.67 14.19 -9.74
CA LEU A 62 -15.25 15.53 -9.59
C LEU A 62 -16.53 15.50 -8.75
N THR A 63 -17.38 14.50 -8.94
CA THR A 63 -18.58 14.32 -8.11
C THR A 63 -18.21 14.05 -6.66
N ALA A 64 -17.23 13.19 -6.39
CA ALA A 64 -16.77 12.87 -5.04
C ALA A 64 -16.09 14.06 -4.33
N MET A 65 -15.41 14.93 -5.09
CA MET A 65 -14.88 16.18 -4.57
C MET A 65 -15.99 17.18 -4.23
N ARG A 66 -17.02 17.28 -5.07
CA ARG A 66 -18.19 18.16 -4.82
C ARG A 66 -19.02 17.69 -3.63
N SER A 67 -19.18 16.39 -3.44
CA SER A 67 -19.90 15.82 -2.29
C SER A 67 -19.11 15.87 -0.98
N GLY A 68 -17.81 16.22 -1.03
CA GLY A 68 -16.93 16.24 0.14
C GLY A 68 -16.42 14.87 0.58
N GLU A 69 -16.69 13.81 -0.19
CA GLU A 69 -16.15 12.46 0.03
C GLU A 69 -14.64 12.41 -0.19
N VAL A 70 -14.16 13.17 -1.18
CA VAL A 70 -12.73 13.36 -1.46
C VAL A 70 -12.34 14.80 -1.17
N LYS A 71 -11.32 15.00 -0.33
CA LYS A 71 -10.78 16.32 -0.01
C LYS A 71 -9.32 16.40 -0.43
N TYR A 72 -8.97 17.51 -1.08
CA TYR A 72 -7.59 17.82 -1.42
C TYR A 72 -6.95 18.61 -0.28
N ASP A 73 -5.84 18.08 0.25
CA ASP A 73 -4.96 18.78 1.17
C ASP A 73 -3.87 19.47 0.36
N ALA A 74 -3.89 20.81 0.33
CA ALA A 74 -2.97 21.61 -0.47
C ALA A 74 -1.54 21.65 0.08
N GLU A 75 -1.36 21.50 1.40
CA GLU A 75 -0.04 21.51 2.03
C GLU A 75 0.71 20.23 1.69
N ARG A 76 0.02 19.09 1.83
CA ARG A 76 0.60 17.77 1.55
C ARG A 76 0.53 17.38 0.08
N ARG A 77 -0.30 18.06 -0.70
CA ARG A 77 -0.63 17.76 -2.10
C ARG A 77 -1.21 16.35 -2.27
N VAL A 78 -2.06 15.92 -1.32
CA VAL A 78 -2.66 14.58 -1.28
C VAL A 78 -4.18 14.67 -1.34
N LEU A 79 -4.81 13.72 -2.05
CA LEU A 79 -6.26 13.50 -1.98
C LEU A 79 -6.57 12.52 -0.84
N THR A 80 -7.42 12.95 0.07
CA THR A 80 -7.90 12.15 1.19
C THR A 80 -9.34 11.73 0.96
N ILE A 81 -9.67 10.49 1.32
CA ILE A 81 -11.03 9.97 1.22
C ILE A 81 -11.60 9.93 2.64
N ALA A 82 -12.70 10.66 2.86
CA ALA A 82 -13.31 10.85 4.17
C ALA A 82 -13.63 9.53 4.88
N LYS A 83 -14.03 8.51 4.11
CA LYS A 83 -14.33 7.15 4.62
C LYS A 83 -13.15 6.46 5.29
N TYR A 84 -11.92 6.76 4.86
CA TYR A 84 -10.70 6.08 5.33
C TYR A 84 -9.86 6.95 6.26
N THR A 85 -10.16 8.24 6.37
CA THR A 85 -9.61 9.08 7.42
C THR A 85 -10.23 8.68 8.75
N ARG A 86 -9.46 8.01 9.61
CA ARG A 86 -9.80 7.92 11.04
C ARG A 86 -9.90 9.35 11.56
N LEU A 87 -11.12 9.79 11.87
CA LEU A 87 -11.32 10.93 12.74
C LEU A 87 -10.58 10.60 14.04
N LYS A 88 -9.40 11.20 14.24
CA LYS A 88 -8.87 11.32 15.59
C LYS A 88 -9.90 12.18 16.31
N SER A 89 -10.73 11.54 17.13
CA SER A 89 -11.58 12.22 18.11
C SER A 89 -10.66 13.02 19.03
N SER A 90 -10.38 14.27 18.65
CA SER A 90 -9.74 15.26 19.49
C SER A 90 -10.85 16.08 20.13
N GLU A 91 -11.32 15.62 21.29
CA GLU A 91 -12.17 16.31 22.28
C GLU A 91 -12.46 15.21 23.33
N SER A 92 -11.86 15.19 24.52
CA SER A 92 -11.93 16.20 25.57
C SER A 92 -10.68 16.19 26.46
N LEU A 93 -10.05 17.35 26.62
CA LEU A 93 -9.22 17.69 27.79
C LEU A 93 -10.11 18.45 28.79
#